data_AF-A0A8I1YHH2-F1
#
_entry.id   AF-A0A8I1YHH2-F1
#
_cell.length_a   1.000
_cell.length_b   1.000
_cell.length_c   1.000
_cell.angle_alpha   90.00
_cell.angle_beta   90.00
_cell.angle_gamma   90.00
#
_symmetry.space_group_name_H-M   'P 1'
#
loop_
_entity.id
_entity.type
_entity.pdbx_description
1 polymer ?
#
loop_
_entity_poly.entity_id
_entity_poly.type
_entity_poly.pdbx_seq_one_letter_code
_entity_poly.pdbx_strand_id
1 'polypeptide(L)'
;MGFQLTCMSRVFVFPDKPETVDTIAFFAGTVFVETGETFGTAPNDWLKVGLAGSAVQGWLKRSSGIEVADPARLPLDEEGFVRSALLAESAFNSDPGTSPNFVFADYVLALAFVESNMTNAGPALPPSDGIGPLQITTSTWQDFKTNGKPFSDIFDLRDRPSAQAYCAAYRMRADGRAIRAALQGGGQATVTLLDVFYCYLTGSAALAVAMKNATAADNAKAPEVFNEGLSRTLVASIFDKLQKLASGSAQPANFGQLTDLIKAALEAALQKSFDLIKANAPDQLPPAPKRKGSGDQVQLPQKPGDAPASNLNYAALRIPLKYRPFGDLIVARFGDAGYKTNHQVAAVANAIAESNLNPRAASGGGEQSFGLFQCNTQGGLGSGFTKDQLFDPETNIAIILREAKRHKDFADATTLAAAVEAFVRDIERPANAPAQVRKRIEIAQKL
;
A
#
# COMPACT_ATOMS: atom_id res chain seq x y z
N MET A 1 -32.36 3.97 0.32
CA MET A 1 -33.48 3.54 1.18
C MET A 1 -33.80 2.11 0.84
N GLY A 2 -34.12 1.31 1.86
CA GLY A 2 -34.52 -0.08 1.65
C GLY A 2 -36.00 -0.13 1.32
N PHE A 3 -36.41 -1.14 0.55
CA PHE A 3 -37.81 -1.40 0.27
C PHE A 3 -38.17 -2.79 0.78
N GLN A 4 -38.94 -2.86 1.86
CA GLN A 4 -39.35 -4.12 2.48
C GLN A 4 -40.70 -4.56 1.94
N LEU A 5 -40.76 -5.76 1.37
CA LEU A 5 -42.02 -6.34 0.90
C LEU A 5 -42.99 -6.59 2.05
N THR A 6 -44.23 -6.12 1.92
CA THR A 6 -45.32 -6.41 2.87
C THR A 6 -46.14 -7.63 2.47
N CYS A 7 -46.01 -8.09 1.22
CA CYS A 7 -46.66 -9.28 0.69
C CYS A 7 -45.73 -10.01 -0.29
N MET A 8 -46.05 -11.28 -0.59
CA MET A 8 -45.31 -12.04 -1.59
C MET A 8 -45.39 -11.33 -2.95
N SER A 9 -44.24 -11.00 -3.53
CA SER A 9 -44.14 -10.16 -4.72
C SER A 9 -43.10 -10.69 -5.69
N ARG A 10 -43.11 -10.19 -6.92
CA ARG A 10 -42.19 -10.60 -7.99
C ARG A 10 -41.39 -9.40 -8.45
N VAL A 11 -40.10 -9.59 -8.70
CA VAL A 11 -39.25 -8.58 -9.33
C VAL A 11 -39.35 -8.73 -10.84
N PHE A 12 -39.66 -7.65 -11.54
CA PHE A 12 -39.88 -7.66 -12.98
C PHE A 12 -38.69 -7.06 -13.72
N VAL A 13 -38.32 -7.65 -14.87
CA VAL A 13 -37.21 -7.10 -15.68
C VAL A 13 -37.63 -5.78 -16.34
N PHE A 14 -38.88 -5.71 -16.80
CA PHE A 14 -39.47 -4.54 -17.46
C PHE A 14 -40.79 -4.15 -16.77
N PRO A 15 -40.96 -2.89 -16.34
CA PRO A 15 -42.16 -2.45 -15.62
C PRO A 15 -43.38 -2.27 -16.54
N ASP A 16 -43.18 -2.17 -17.85
CA ASP A 16 -44.21 -2.01 -18.88
C ASP A 16 -44.66 -3.34 -19.52
N LYS A 17 -43.97 -4.46 -19.22
CA LYS A 17 -44.27 -5.81 -19.76
C LYS A 17 -44.16 -6.90 -18.69
N PRO A 18 -45.04 -6.90 -17.67
CA PRO A 18 -44.90 -7.78 -16.52
C PRO A 18 -45.17 -9.27 -16.82
N GLU A 19 -45.83 -9.60 -17.93
CA GLU A 19 -46.23 -10.97 -18.26
C GLU A 19 -45.21 -11.81 -19.04
N THR A 20 -44.10 -11.25 -19.53
CA THR A 20 -43.28 -11.92 -20.57
C THR A 20 -42.02 -12.63 -20.10
N VAL A 21 -41.76 -12.79 -18.79
CA VAL A 21 -40.48 -13.36 -18.30
C VAL A 21 -40.67 -14.20 -17.03
N ASP A 22 -39.92 -15.31 -16.91
CA ASP A 22 -39.78 -16.08 -15.67
C ASP A 22 -39.30 -15.16 -14.55
N THR A 23 -40.18 -14.90 -13.58
CA THR A 23 -39.90 -14.02 -12.44
C THR A 23 -39.84 -14.84 -11.17
N ILE A 24 -38.80 -14.60 -10.37
CA ILE A 24 -38.64 -15.22 -9.05
C ILE A 24 -39.57 -14.49 -8.07
N ALA A 25 -40.36 -15.26 -7.33
CA ALA A 25 -41.19 -14.74 -6.25
C ALA A 25 -40.36 -14.57 -4.97
N PHE A 26 -40.58 -13.46 -4.27
CA PHE A 26 -39.95 -13.12 -3.00
C PHE A 26 -41.02 -13.00 -1.93
N PHE A 27 -40.73 -13.48 -0.73
CA PHE A 27 -41.66 -13.48 0.38
C PHE A 27 -41.75 -12.11 1.06
N ALA A 28 -42.86 -11.87 1.78
CA ALA A 28 -42.97 -10.73 2.68
C ALA A 28 -41.80 -10.70 3.68
N GLY A 29 -41.34 -9.51 4.02
CA GLY A 29 -40.17 -9.28 4.86
C GLY A 29 -38.84 -9.17 4.10
N THR A 30 -38.78 -9.59 2.83
CA THR A 30 -37.58 -9.39 1.98
C THR A 30 -37.31 -7.91 1.80
N VAL A 31 -36.07 -7.49 2.09
CA VAL A 31 -35.62 -6.09 1.95
C VAL A 31 -34.77 -5.98 0.69
N PHE A 32 -35.18 -5.08 -0.20
CA PHE A 32 -34.41 -4.68 -1.35
C PHE A 32 -33.72 -3.34 -1.12
N VAL A 33 -32.68 -3.06 -1.90
CA VAL A 33 -32.04 -1.75 -1.99
C VAL A 33 -32.63 -1.02 -3.19
N GLU A 34 -33.23 0.14 -2.97
CA GLU A 34 -33.71 0.98 -4.07
C GLU A 34 -32.54 1.62 -4.83
N THR A 35 -32.63 1.69 -6.15
CA THR A 35 -31.61 2.38 -6.97
C THR A 35 -31.91 3.87 -7.14
N GLY A 36 -33.09 4.33 -6.73
CA GLY A 36 -33.59 5.70 -6.93
C GLY A 36 -34.28 5.92 -8.28
N GLU A 37 -34.30 4.92 -9.17
CA GLU A 37 -35.08 4.98 -10.42
C GLU A 37 -36.54 4.62 -10.16
N THR A 38 -37.45 5.42 -10.72
CA THR A 38 -38.90 5.19 -10.66
C THR A 38 -39.50 5.15 -12.07
N PHE A 39 -40.60 4.42 -12.25
CA PHE A 39 -41.31 4.35 -13.52
C PHE A 39 -42.83 4.41 -13.30
N GLY A 40 -43.53 5.28 -14.02
CA GLY A 40 -44.97 5.50 -13.88
C GLY A 40 -45.30 6.65 -12.92
N THR A 41 -46.55 6.68 -12.42
CA THR A 41 -47.05 7.72 -11.52
C THR A 41 -47.59 7.10 -10.24
N ALA A 42 -47.26 7.73 -9.11
CA ALA A 42 -47.76 7.30 -7.81
C ALA A 42 -49.30 7.30 -7.78
N PRO A 43 -49.94 6.33 -7.10
CA PRO A 43 -49.34 5.28 -6.25
C PRO A 43 -49.00 3.98 -7.01
N ASN A 44 -49.16 3.97 -8.33
CA ASN A 44 -48.93 2.79 -9.19
C ASN A 44 -47.55 2.81 -9.84
N ASP A 45 -46.62 3.59 -9.29
CA ASP A 45 -45.26 3.65 -9.76
C ASP A 45 -44.48 2.40 -9.36
N TRP A 46 -43.44 2.17 -10.14
CA TRP A 46 -42.50 1.08 -9.97
C TRP A 46 -41.19 1.63 -9.44
N LEU A 47 -40.58 0.90 -8.53
CA LEU A 47 -39.27 1.17 -7.98
C LEU A 47 -38.30 0.19 -8.58
N LYS A 48 -37.18 0.70 -9.09
CA LYS A 48 -36.07 -0.17 -9.44
C LYS A 48 -35.31 -0.53 -8.18
N VAL A 49 -35.11 -1.82 -8.00
CA VAL A 49 -34.58 -2.41 -6.79
C VAL A 49 -33.53 -3.47 -7.10
N GLY A 50 -32.63 -3.71 -6.15
CA GLY A 50 -31.68 -4.82 -6.17
C GLY A 50 -31.70 -5.57 -4.84
N LEU A 51 -31.52 -6.89 -4.87
CA LEU A 51 -31.33 -7.66 -3.64
C LEU A 51 -29.83 -7.66 -3.29
N ALA A 52 -29.50 -7.12 -2.11
CA ALA A 52 -28.14 -6.97 -1.64
C ALA A 52 -27.36 -8.31 -1.68
N GLY A 53 -26.13 -8.28 -2.19
CA GLY A 53 -25.28 -9.48 -2.31
C GLY A 53 -25.70 -10.48 -3.39
N SER A 54 -26.64 -10.13 -4.27
CA SER A 54 -27.09 -10.98 -5.37
C SER A 54 -27.03 -10.26 -6.73
N ALA A 55 -27.14 -11.03 -7.81
CA ALA A 55 -27.31 -10.49 -9.17
C ALA A 55 -28.76 -10.09 -9.47
N VAL A 56 -29.69 -10.27 -8.53
CA VAL A 56 -31.11 -9.96 -8.74
C VAL A 56 -31.31 -8.45 -8.72
N GLN A 57 -31.75 -7.91 -9.85
CA GLN A 57 -32.21 -6.54 -10.03
C GLN A 57 -33.48 -6.52 -10.86
N GLY A 58 -34.32 -5.52 -10.66
CA GLY A 58 -35.50 -5.28 -11.48
C GLY A 58 -36.45 -4.30 -10.83
N TRP A 59 -37.72 -4.40 -11.18
CA TRP A 59 -38.76 -3.44 -10.80
C TRP A 59 -39.77 -4.10 -9.87
N LEU A 60 -40.11 -3.39 -8.79
CA LEU A 60 -41.20 -3.73 -7.87
C LEU A 60 -42.26 -2.64 -7.92
N LYS A 61 -43.54 -3.02 -7.76
CA LYS A 61 -44.58 -2.01 -7.55
C LYS A 61 -44.39 -1.35 -6.19
N ARG A 62 -44.46 -0.03 -6.10
CA ARG A 62 -44.37 0.70 -4.82
C ARG A 62 -45.44 0.24 -3.82
N SER A 63 -46.60 -0.24 -4.29
CA SER A 63 -47.66 -0.80 -3.45
C SER A 63 -47.38 -2.19 -2.85
N SER A 64 -46.26 -2.83 -3.21
CA SER A 64 -45.91 -4.18 -2.73
C SER A 64 -45.12 -4.21 -1.42
N GLY A 65 -44.78 -3.03 -0.89
CA GLY A 65 -43.92 -2.89 0.27
C GLY A 65 -43.94 -1.50 0.86
N ILE A 66 -43.06 -1.30 1.84
CA ILE A 66 -42.85 -0.03 2.53
C ILE A 66 -41.38 0.36 2.44
N GLU A 67 -41.13 1.66 2.38
CA GLU A 67 -39.78 2.19 2.58
C GLU A 67 -39.34 1.90 4.01
N VAL A 68 -38.17 1.30 4.13
CA VAL A 68 -37.48 1.07 5.40
C VAL A 68 -36.14 1.79 5.35
N ALA A 69 -35.57 2.05 6.51
CA ALA A 69 -34.17 2.45 6.59
C ALA A 69 -33.35 1.47 5.74
N ASP A 70 -32.37 1.98 4.98
CA ASP A 70 -31.50 1.11 4.18
C ASP A 70 -31.07 -0.07 5.04
N PRO A 71 -31.18 -1.32 4.54
CA PRO A 71 -30.65 -2.46 5.26
C PRO A 71 -29.22 -2.08 5.66
N ALA A 72 -28.92 -2.23 6.95
CA ALA A 72 -27.62 -1.82 7.49
C ALA A 72 -26.53 -2.35 6.55
N ARG A 73 -25.70 -1.45 6.04
CA ARG A 73 -24.67 -1.82 5.05
C ARG A 73 -23.89 -2.99 5.64
N LEU A 74 -23.76 -4.06 4.86
CA LEU A 74 -23.12 -5.28 5.33
C LEU A 74 -21.74 -4.91 5.89
N PRO A 75 -21.35 -5.50 7.04
CA PRO A 75 -20.01 -5.35 7.56
C PRO A 75 -18.98 -5.58 6.46
N LEU A 76 -17.85 -4.87 6.55
CA LEU A 76 -16.76 -5.05 5.60
C LEU A 76 -16.24 -6.48 5.74
N ASP A 77 -16.23 -7.23 4.63
CA ASP A 77 -15.40 -8.43 4.52
C ASP A 77 -13.94 -7.98 4.47
N GLU A 78 -13.31 -7.94 5.64
CA GLU A 78 -11.93 -7.43 5.79
C GLU A 78 -10.94 -8.23 4.95
N GLU A 79 -11.03 -9.56 4.94
CA GLU A 79 -10.14 -10.40 4.13
C GLU A 79 -10.35 -10.15 2.63
N GLY A 80 -11.61 -10.17 2.17
CA GLY A 80 -11.94 -9.89 0.78
C GLY A 80 -11.46 -8.51 0.33
N PHE A 81 -11.58 -7.50 1.19
CA PHE A 81 -11.11 -6.15 0.91
C PHE A 81 -9.57 -6.04 0.88
N VAL A 82 -8.87 -6.65 1.84
CA VAL A 82 -7.40 -6.72 1.87
C VAL A 82 -6.86 -7.39 0.61
N ARG A 83 -7.41 -8.54 0.22
CA ARG A 83 -7.02 -9.24 -1.01
C ARG A 83 -7.32 -8.41 -2.25
N SER A 84 -8.42 -7.66 -2.27
CA SER A 84 -8.74 -6.76 -3.38
C SER A 84 -7.73 -5.62 -3.51
N ALA A 85 -7.25 -5.04 -2.41
CA ALA A 85 -6.20 -4.02 -2.45
C ALA A 85 -4.87 -4.57 -3.01
N LEU A 86 -4.50 -5.80 -2.65
CA LEU A 86 -3.30 -6.47 -3.18
C LEU A 86 -3.44 -6.81 -4.67
N LEU A 87 -4.62 -7.27 -5.10
CA LEU A 87 -4.91 -7.49 -6.51
C LEU A 87 -4.87 -6.19 -7.32
N ALA A 88 -5.40 -5.09 -6.76
CA ALA A 88 -5.31 -3.77 -7.38
C ALA A 88 -3.85 -3.32 -7.53
N GLU A 89 -3.02 -3.45 -6.49
CA GLU A 89 -1.58 -3.17 -6.58
C GLU A 89 -0.93 -3.97 -7.73
N SER A 90 -1.14 -5.28 -7.76
CA SER A 90 -0.55 -6.15 -8.79
C SER A 90 -1.02 -5.75 -10.19
N ALA A 91 -2.31 -5.47 -10.37
CA ALA A 91 -2.89 -5.11 -11.66
C ALA A 91 -2.31 -3.78 -12.18
N PHE A 92 -2.30 -2.74 -11.35
CA PHE A 92 -1.76 -1.44 -11.73
C PHE A 92 -0.25 -1.50 -11.97
N ASN A 93 0.52 -2.16 -11.09
CA ASN A 93 1.98 -2.17 -11.21
C ASN A 93 2.50 -3.10 -12.32
N SER A 94 1.65 -3.99 -12.86
CA SER A 94 1.96 -4.80 -14.05
C SER A 94 1.76 -4.02 -15.35
N ASP A 95 1.00 -2.91 -15.34
CA ASP A 95 0.87 -1.98 -16.47
C ASP A 95 2.13 -1.09 -16.56
N PRO A 96 2.90 -1.14 -17.67
CA PRO A 96 4.08 -0.30 -17.86
C PRO A 96 3.79 1.20 -17.72
N GLY A 97 2.58 1.64 -18.05
CA GLY A 97 2.14 3.03 -17.92
C GLY A 97 2.03 3.51 -16.47
N THR A 98 2.07 2.60 -15.49
CA THR A 98 2.06 2.96 -14.08
C THR A 98 3.40 3.54 -13.63
N SER A 99 4.53 3.11 -14.20
CA SER A 99 5.84 3.68 -13.87
C SER A 99 5.90 5.18 -14.22
N PRO A 100 6.51 6.05 -13.39
CA PRO A 100 7.13 5.78 -12.08
C PRO A 100 6.18 6.00 -10.87
N ASN A 101 4.86 5.98 -11.08
CA ASN A 101 3.82 6.26 -10.09
C ASN A 101 3.16 4.96 -9.61
N PHE A 102 3.97 4.11 -8.97
CA PHE A 102 3.53 2.81 -8.46
C PHE A 102 2.43 2.96 -7.40
N VAL A 103 1.53 2.00 -7.40
CA VAL A 103 0.47 1.84 -6.40
C VAL A 103 0.98 0.92 -5.30
N PHE A 104 0.51 1.11 -4.06
CA PHE A 104 0.82 0.23 -2.95
C PHE A 104 -0.46 -0.11 -2.16
N ALA A 105 -0.69 -1.38 -1.88
CA ALA A 105 -1.89 -1.89 -1.21
C ALA A 105 -1.98 -1.43 0.25
N ASP A 106 -0.84 -1.35 0.94
CA ASP A 106 -0.75 -0.81 2.30
C ASP A 106 -1.24 0.65 2.38
N TYR A 107 -0.93 1.46 1.37
CA TYR A 107 -1.44 2.83 1.23
C TYR A 107 -2.95 2.85 0.97
N VAL A 108 -3.47 1.99 0.08
CA VAL A 108 -4.92 1.87 -0.16
C VAL A 108 -5.65 1.50 1.14
N LEU A 109 -5.12 0.54 1.92
CA LEU A 109 -5.67 0.17 3.22
C LEU A 109 -5.51 1.30 4.25
N ALA A 110 -4.42 2.08 4.19
CA ALA A 110 -4.21 3.21 5.09
C ALA A 110 -5.27 4.29 4.87
N LEU A 111 -5.64 4.55 3.61
CA LEU A 111 -6.77 5.45 3.30
C LEU A 111 -8.09 4.94 3.88
N ALA A 112 -8.33 3.63 3.89
CA ALA A 112 -9.55 3.09 4.49
C ALA A 112 -9.59 3.27 6.02
N PHE A 113 -8.44 3.22 6.71
CA PHE A 113 -8.35 3.62 8.11
C PHE A 113 -8.63 5.11 8.33
N VAL A 114 -8.09 5.97 7.46
CA VAL A 114 -8.29 7.43 7.53
C VAL A 114 -9.75 7.81 7.30
N GLU A 115 -10.41 7.21 6.31
CA GLU A 115 -11.75 7.62 5.90
C GLU A 115 -12.87 7.01 6.73
N SER A 116 -12.74 5.73 7.10
CA SER A 116 -13.85 4.98 7.72
C SER A 116 -13.45 4.14 8.91
N ASN A 117 -12.17 4.17 9.30
CA ASN A 117 -11.59 3.23 10.26
C ASN A 117 -11.87 1.75 9.85
N MET A 118 -11.68 1.43 8.56
CA MET A 118 -11.90 0.09 7.99
C MET A 118 -13.35 -0.43 8.14
N THR A 119 -14.35 0.44 7.96
CA THR A 119 -15.76 0.03 8.02
C THR A 119 -16.47 0.27 6.70
N ASN A 120 -17.52 -0.50 6.40
CA ASN A 120 -18.39 -0.23 5.26
C ASN A 120 -19.37 0.92 5.61
N ALA A 121 -18.82 2.10 5.89
CA ALA A 121 -19.56 3.27 6.35
C ALA A 121 -20.41 3.89 5.23
N GLY A 122 -21.65 4.27 5.55
CA GLY A 122 -22.48 5.06 4.64
C GLY A 122 -21.88 6.44 4.32
N PRO A 123 -22.65 7.35 3.71
CA PRO A 123 -22.21 8.70 3.42
C PRO A 123 -21.58 9.38 4.63
N ALA A 124 -20.36 9.90 4.48
CA ALA A 124 -19.81 10.87 5.42
C ALA A 124 -20.77 12.07 5.56
N LEU A 125 -20.62 12.84 6.64
CA LEU A 125 -21.46 14.02 6.88
C LEU A 125 -21.52 14.91 5.61
N PRO A 126 -22.70 15.44 5.25
CA PRO A 126 -22.84 16.35 4.11
C PRO A 126 -21.80 17.49 4.15
N PRO A 127 -21.22 17.88 3.00
CA PRO A 127 -21.73 17.66 1.64
C PRO A 127 -21.16 16.44 0.90
N SER A 128 -20.35 15.60 1.56
CA SER A 128 -19.76 14.42 0.89
C SER A 128 -20.81 13.34 0.62
N ASP A 129 -20.77 12.72 -0.55
CA ASP A 129 -21.57 11.55 -0.93
C ASP A 129 -20.72 10.26 -1.00
N GLY A 130 -19.52 10.32 -0.42
CA GLY A 130 -18.57 9.23 -0.37
C GLY A 130 -19.10 8.05 0.43
N ILE A 131 -18.95 6.82 -0.06
CA ILE A 131 -19.46 5.61 0.63
C ILE A 131 -18.39 4.53 0.75
N GLY A 132 -18.58 3.62 1.70
CA GLY A 132 -17.76 2.42 1.90
C GLY A 132 -16.44 2.70 2.61
N PRO A 133 -15.53 1.71 2.62
CA PRO A 133 -14.29 1.80 3.39
C PRO A 133 -13.41 2.97 2.99
N LEU A 134 -13.46 3.39 1.72
CA LEU A 134 -12.63 4.45 1.16
C LEU A 134 -13.39 5.76 0.91
N GLN A 135 -14.68 5.82 1.31
CA GLN A 135 -15.54 6.99 1.12
C GLN A 135 -15.49 7.55 -0.32
N ILE A 136 -15.56 6.66 -1.32
CA ILE A 136 -15.47 7.04 -2.74
C ILE A 136 -16.74 7.80 -3.15
N THR A 137 -16.57 9.06 -3.54
CA THR A 137 -17.64 9.96 -4.01
C THR A 137 -18.14 9.59 -5.40
N THR A 138 -19.33 10.10 -5.80
CA THR A 138 -19.81 9.93 -7.18
C THR A 138 -18.80 10.48 -8.19
N SER A 139 -18.25 11.66 -7.94
CA SER A 139 -17.33 12.31 -8.86
C SER A 139 -16.03 11.52 -9.04
N THR A 140 -15.47 11.00 -7.95
CA THR A 140 -14.26 10.17 -7.99
C THR A 140 -14.51 8.85 -8.71
N TRP A 141 -15.69 8.26 -8.50
CA TRP A 141 -16.09 7.05 -9.23
C TRP A 141 -16.20 7.29 -10.74
N GLN A 142 -16.83 8.40 -11.17
CA GLN A 142 -16.96 8.73 -12.59
C GLN A 142 -15.63 9.02 -13.25
N ASP A 143 -14.71 9.68 -12.54
CA ASP A 143 -13.34 9.87 -13.01
C ASP A 143 -12.64 8.52 -13.22
N PHE A 144 -12.77 7.59 -12.27
CA PHE A 144 -12.24 6.23 -12.43
C PHE A 144 -12.88 5.46 -13.60
N LYS A 145 -14.20 5.53 -13.78
CA LYS A 145 -14.87 4.90 -14.93
C LYS A 145 -14.40 5.47 -16.27
N THR A 146 -14.10 6.76 -16.32
CA THR A 146 -13.66 7.44 -17.55
C THR A 146 -12.18 7.20 -17.84
N ASN A 147 -11.32 7.41 -16.83
CA ASN A 147 -9.87 7.53 -17.00
C ASN A 147 -9.08 6.35 -16.41
N GLY A 148 -9.74 5.46 -15.66
CA GLY A 148 -9.13 4.30 -14.99
C GLY A 148 -9.07 3.03 -15.82
N LYS A 149 -9.35 3.08 -17.13
CA LYS A 149 -9.33 1.91 -18.01
C LYS A 149 -7.92 1.32 -18.18
N PRO A 150 -7.78 0.00 -18.42
CA PRO A 150 -8.88 -1.00 -18.50
C PRO A 150 -9.40 -1.45 -17.13
N PHE A 151 -8.78 -1.02 -16.03
CA PHE A 151 -9.07 -1.53 -14.68
C PHE A 151 -10.49 -1.20 -14.19
N SER A 152 -11.10 -0.14 -14.71
CA SER A 152 -12.46 0.24 -14.33
C SER A 152 -13.56 -0.52 -15.09
N ASP A 153 -13.24 -1.24 -16.17
CA ASP A 153 -14.24 -1.91 -17.01
C ASP A 153 -14.87 -3.14 -16.33
N ILE A 154 -14.20 -3.73 -15.33
CA ILE A 154 -14.69 -4.91 -14.59
C ILE A 154 -15.67 -4.59 -13.45
N PHE A 155 -16.00 -3.31 -13.24
CA PHE A 155 -16.82 -2.87 -12.11
C PHE A 155 -18.00 -2.00 -12.56
N ASP A 156 -19.20 -2.35 -12.11
CA ASP A 156 -20.43 -1.62 -12.41
C ASP A 156 -20.88 -0.69 -11.28
N LEU A 157 -20.51 -1.00 -10.03
CA LEU A 157 -21.03 -0.35 -8.84
C LEU A 157 -19.90 0.10 -7.91
N ARG A 158 -19.92 1.39 -7.51
CA ARG A 158 -18.96 1.97 -6.55
C ARG A 158 -19.10 1.42 -5.13
N ASP A 159 -20.25 0.83 -4.81
CA ASP A 159 -20.59 0.37 -3.47
C ASP A 159 -19.81 -0.89 -3.07
N ARG A 160 -19.21 -1.60 -4.03
CA ARG A 160 -18.41 -2.79 -3.77
C ARG A 160 -17.04 -2.41 -3.19
N PRO A 161 -16.66 -2.89 -1.99
CA PRO A 161 -15.34 -2.61 -1.42
C PRO A 161 -14.17 -2.93 -2.37
N SER A 162 -14.26 -4.02 -3.12
CA SER A 162 -13.25 -4.37 -4.13
C SER A 162 -13.12 -3.33 -5.24
N ALA A 163 -14.23 -2.79 -5.74
CA ALA A 163 -14.24 -1.71 -6.72
C ALA A 163 -13.62 -0.42 -6.16
N GLN A 164 -13.85 -0.13 -4.88
CA GLN A 164 -13.25 1.02 -4.21
C GLN A 164 -11.74 0.88 -4.09
N ALA A 165 -11.22 -0.32 -3.81
CA ALA A 165 -9.77 -0.56 -3.75
C ALA A 165 -9.08 -0.22 -5.09
N TYR A 166 -9.68 -0.62 -6.22
CA TYR A 166 -9.18 -0.27 -7.55
C TYR A 166 -9.33 1.23 -7.87
N CYS A 167 -10.43 1.86 -7.44
CA CYS A 167 -10.63 3.29 -7.59
C CYS A 167 -9.58 4.10 -6.81
N ALA A 168 -9.27 3.69 -5.57
CA ALA A 168 -8.22 4.31 -4.76
C ALA A 168 -6.81 4.07 -5.33
N ALA A 169 -6.53 2.87 -5.85
CA ALA A 169 -5.30 2.57 -6.58
C ALA A 169 -5.11 3.49 -7.80
N TYR A 170 -6.17 3.66 -8.61
CA TYR A 170 -6.20 4.62 -9.70
C TYR A 170 -5.89 6.04 -9.20
N ARG A 171 -6.57 6.47 -8.13
CA ARG A 171 -6.42 7.81 -7.57
C ARG A 171 -4.99 8.06 -7.10
N MET A 172 -4.38 7.11 -6.40
CA MET A 172 -2.99 7.16 -5.95
C MET A 172 -2.02 7.38 -7.13
N ARG A 173 -2.21 6.62 -8.21
CA ARG A 173 -1.42 6.79 -9.45
C ARG A 173 -1.63 8.16 -10.08
N ALA A 174 -2.88 8.63 -10.15
CA ALA A 174 -3.25 9.91 -10.73
C ALA A 174 -2.66 11.09 -9.92
N ASP A 175 -2.78 11.06 -8.59
CA ASP A 175 -2.19 12.06 -7.70
C ASP A 175 -0.66 12.07 -7.84
N GLY A 176 0.00 10.90 -7.89
CA GLY A 176 1.43 10.80 -8.15
C GLY A 176 1.84 11.47 -9.47
N ARG A 177 1.09 11.24 -10.55
CA ARG A 177 1.32 11.90 -11.85
C ARG A 177 1.12 13.41 -11.76
N ALA A 178 0.05 13.87 -11.10
CA ALA A 178 -0.24 15.29 -10.95
C ALA A 178 0.86 16.00 -10.14
N ILE A 179 1.35 15.39 -9.06
CA ILE A 179 2.47 15.92 -8.27
C ILE A 179 3.73 16.03 -9.14
N ARG A 180 4.07 14.98 -9.91
CA ARG A 180 5.23 15.03 -10.81
C ARG A 180 5.12 16.12 -11.87
N ALA A 181 3.92 16.33 -12.41
CA ALA A 181 3.67 17.40 -13.37
C ALA A 181 3.81 18.80 -12.73
N ALA A 182 3.44 18.94 -11.46
CA ALA A 182 3.55 20.19 -10.71
C ALA A 182 4.98 20.50 -10.23
N LEU A 183 5.86 19.50 -10.12
CA LEU A 183 7.26 19.69 -9.73
C LEU A 183 8.06 20.34 -10.89
N GLN A 184 8.48 21.59 -10.72
CA GLN A 184 9.37 22.27 -11.66
C GLN A 184 10.74 21.57 -11.66
N GLY A 185 11.19 21.05 -12.81
CA GLY A 185 12.52 20.41 -12.93
C GLY A 185 12.61 19.18 -13.83
N GLY A 186 11.51 18.69 -14.40
CA GLY A 186 11.54 17.60 -15.40
C GLY A 186 11.84 16.21 -14.82
N GLY A 187 10.83 15.36 -14.74
CA GLY A 187 10.92 13.89 -14.74
C GLY A 187 11.59 13.15 -13.57
N GLN A 188 12.52 13.75 -12.81
CA GLN A 188 13.36 13.02 -11.83
C GLN A 188 13.01 13.25 -10.36
N ALA A 189 12.12 14.19 -10.04
CA ALA A 189 11.78 14.50 -8.65
C ALA A 189 11.05 13.31 -7.98
N THR A 190 11.48 12.96 -6.76
CA THR A 190 10.94 11.81 -6.02
C THR A 190 9.56 12.15 -5.47
N VAL A 191 8.55 11.35 -5.83
CA VAL A 191 7.23 11.35 -5.18
C VAL A 191 7.20 10.19 -4.19
N THR A 192 6.94 10.52 -2.94
CA THR A 192 6.82 9.62 -1.79
C THR A 192 5.34 9.39 -1.45
N LEU A 193 5.04 8.39 -0.62
CA LEU A 193 3.67 8.17 -0.13
C LEU A 193 3.14 9.37 0.65
N LEU A 194 4.00 10.09 1.37
CA LEU A 194 3.63 11.30 2.09
C LEU A 194 3.20 12.42 1.14
N ASP A 195 3.88 12.58 0.00
CA ASP A 195 3.49 13.58 -1.01
C ASP A 195 2.12 13.25 -1.62
N VAL A 196 1.87 11.97 -1.93
CA VAL A 196 0.57 11.50 -2.41
C VAL A 196 -0.51 11.70 -1.36
N PHE A 197 -0.18 11.49 -0.08
CA PHE A 197 -1.12 11.71 1.02
C PHE A 197 -1.45 13.19 1.22
N TYR A 198 -0.47 14.09 1.07
CA TYR A 198 -0.75 15.54 1.04
C TYR A 198 -1.71 15.88 -0.11
N CYS A 199 -1.50 15.33 -1.31
CA CYS A 199 -2.38 15.58 -2.45
C CYS A 199 -3.78 15.02 -2.20
N TYR A 200 -3.89 13.84 -1.60
CA TYR A 200 -5.17 13.23 -1.23
C TYR A 200 -5.95 14.09 -0.23
N LEU A 201 -5.32 14.50 0.86
CA LEU A 201 -5.96 15.27 1.93
C LEU A 201 -6.38 16.68 1.49
N THR A 202 -5.60 17.29 0.59
CA THR A 202 -5.84 18.66 0.13
C THR A 202 -6.62 18.74 -1.18
N GLY A 203 -6.72 17.63 -1.91
CA GLY A 203 -7.25 17.61 -3.28
C GLY A 203 -6.38 18.35 -4.30
N SER A 204 -5.14 18.72 -3.97
CA SER A 204 -4.31 19.61 -4.79
C SER A 204 -2.85 19.16 -4.86
N ALA A 205 -2.40 18.83 -6.07
CA ALA A 205 -0.99 18.53 -6.35
C ALA A 205 -0.08 19.74 -6.10
N ALA A 206 -0.55 20.95 -6.39
CA ALA A 206 0.22 22.18 -6.14
C ALA A 206 0.43 22.41 -4.64
N LEU A 207 -0.58 22.15 -3.80
CA LEU A 207 -0.44 22.21 -2.34
C LEU A 207 0.50 21.12 -1.83
N ALA A 208 0.37 19.89 -2.34
CA ALA A 208 1.28 18.81 -1.98
C ALA A 208 2.75 19.16 -2.27
N VAL A 209 3.04 19.77 -3.43
CA VAL A 209 4.37 20.27 -3.78
C VAL A 209 4.83 21.41 -2.87
N ALA A 210 3.95 22.36 -2.55
CA ALA A 210 4.27 23.43 -1.61
C ALA A 210 4.62 22.86 -0.22
N MET A 211 3.81 21.95 0.30
CA MET A 211 4.04 21.29 1.60
C MET A 211 5.34 20.46 1.60
N LYS A 212 5.63 19.75 0.51
CA LYS A 212 6.88 19.01 0.32
C LYS A 212 8.11 19.92 0.40
N ASN A 213 8.02 21.11 -0.19
CA ASN A 213 9.12 22.07 -0.29
C ASN A 213 9.16 23.08 0.87
N ALA A 214 8.31 22.91 1.88
CA ALA A 214 8.25 23.81 3.02
C ALA A 214 9.57 23.82 3.81
N THR A 215 9.95 25.00 4.28
CA THR A 215 11.17 25.25 5.06
C THR A 215 10.88 25.26 6.56
N ALA A 216 11.93 25.28 7.39
CA ALA A 216 11.78 25.44 8.83
C ALA A 216 11.07 26.76 9.21
N ALA A 217 11.25 27.82 8.42
CA ALA A 217 10.55 29.09 8.63
C ALA A 217 9.05 29.00 8.34
N ASP A 218 8.65 28.13 7.41
CA ASP A 218 7.25 27.88 7.10
C ASP A 218 6.52 27.15 8.23
N ASN A 219 7.22 26.27 8.95
CA ASN A 219 6.64 25.51 10.06
C ASN A 219 6.08 26.38 11.19
N ALA A 220 6.63 27.58 11.39
CA ALA A 220 6.17 28.51 12.43
C ALA A 220 4.90 29.28 12.02
N LYS A 221 4.53 29.29 10.73
CA LYS A 221 3.36 30.01 10.23
C LYS A 221 2.08 29.30 10.63
N ALA A 222 0.99 30.05 10.80
CA ALA A 222 -0.35 29.46 10.79
C ALA A 222 -0.57 28.74 9.43
N PRO A 223 -1.26 27.59 9.38
CA PRO A 223 -1.43 26.83 8.14
C PRO A 223 -2.00 27.65 6.97
N GLU A 224 -2.98 28.53 7.23
CA GLU A 224 -3.58 29.39 6.21
C GLU A 224 -2.66 30.52 5.73
N VAL A 225 -1.66 30.90 6.55
CA VAL A 225 -0.64 31.89 6.20
C VAL A 225 0.51 31.25 5.43
N PHE A 226 0.77 29.95 5.67
CA PHE A 226 1.72 29.20 4.86
C PHE A 226 1.27 29.11 3.40
N ASN A 227 0.00 28.77 3.17
CA ASN A 227 -0.57 28.71 1.82
C ASN A 227 -2.07 28.97 1.86
N GLU A 228 -2.55 29.89 1.02
CA GLU A 228 -3.97 30.28 0.95
C GLU A 228 -4.90 29.11 0.61
N GLY A 229 -4.41 28.08 -0.09
CA GLY A 229 -5.18 26.87 -0.36
C GLY A 229 -5.43 25.99 0.88
N LEU A 230 -4.66 26.16 1.97
CA LEU A 230 -4.92 25.53 3.26
C LEU A 230 -5.86 26.38 4.11
N SER A 231 -7.09 26.55 3.64
CA SER A 231 -8.13 27.26 4.40
C SER A 231 -8.33 26.65 5.80
N ARG A 232 -8.79 27.45 6.77
CA ARG A 232 -9.11 26.97 8.12
C ARG A 232 -10.09 25.79 8.10
N THR A 233 -11.08 25.81 7.21
CA THR A 233 -12.05 24.73 7.03
C THR A 233 -11.38 23.44 6.57
N LEU A 234 -10.44 23.53 5.62
CA LEU A 234 -9.68 22.38 5.15
C LEU A 234 -8.78 21.82 6.27
N VAL A 235 -8.09 22.70 7.01
CA VAL A 235 -7.23 22.30 8.13
C VAL A 235 -8.03 21.60 9.23
N ALA A 236 -9.20 22.13 9.57
CA ALA A 236 -10.11 21.50 10.53
C ALA A 236 -10.58 20.11 10.04
N SER A 237 -10.97 20.00 8.76
CA SER A 237 -11.36 18.72 8.16
C SER A 237 -10.23 17.69 8.17
N ILE A 238 -8.99 18.11 7.85
CA ILE A 238 -7.81 17.24 7.93
C ILE A 238 -7.58 16.80 9.38
N PHE A 239 -7.64 17.73 10.35
CA PHE A 239 -7.50 17.39 11.76
C PHE A 239 -8.56 16.38 12.21
N ASP A 240 -9.82 16.60 11.87
CA ASP A 240 -10.94 15.74 12.24
C ASP A 240 -10.78 14.31 11.71
N LYS A 241 -10.28 14.18 10.47
CA LYS A 241 -9.95 12.88 9.87
C LYS A 241 -8.80 12.18 10.60
N LEU A 242 -7.74 12.91 10.96
CA LEU A 242 -6.47 12.30 11.38
C LEU A 242 -6.30 12.15 12.89
N GLN A 243 -7.00 12.93 13.72
CA GLN A 243 -6.86 12.91 15.19
C GLN A 243 -7.17 11.56 15.86
N LYS A 244 -7.93 10.68 15.18
CA LYS A 244 -8.22 9.32 15.68
C LYS A 244 -7.06 8.35 15.43
N LEU A 245 -6.15 8.69 14.54
CA LEU A 245 -5.01 7.85 14.15
C LEU A 245 -3.70 8.32 14.80
N ALA A 246 -3.57 9.61 15.05
CA ALA A 246 -2.44 10.20 15.75
C ALA A 246 -2.92 10.83 17.06
N SER A 247 -2.25 10.52 18.19
CA SER A 247 -2.65 10.83 19.57
C SER A 247 -2.68 12.32 19.97
N GLY A 248 -3.21 13.21 19.12
CA GLY A 248 -3.34 14.64 19.39
C GLY A 248 -4.76 15.02 19.83
N SER A 249 -4.88 15.73 20.95
CA SER A 249 -6.16 16.22 21.48
C SER A 249 -6.49 17.66 21.08
N ALA A 250 -5.57 18.37 20.42
CA ALA A 250 -5.72 19.77 20.05
C ALA A 250 -5.40 20.00 18.57
N GLN A 251 -6.16 20.91 17.95
CA GLN A 251 -5.96 21.32 16.56
C GLN A 251 -4.57 21.95 16.38
N PRO A 252 -3.84 21.66 15.29
CA PRO A 252 -2.52 22.21 15.04
C PRO A 252 -2.50 23.74 15.03
N ALA A 253 -1.66 24.35 15.87
CA ALA A 253 -1.53 25.81 15.98
C ALA A 253 -0.66 26.42 14.86
N ASN A 254 0.18 25.62 14.22
CA ASN A 254 1.06 26.03 13.14
C ASN A 254 1.22 24.93 12.09
N PHE A 255 1.78 25.29 10.94
CA PHE A 255 1.99 24.40 9.81
C PHE A 255 2.89 23.22 10.17
N GLY A 256 3.94 23.43 10.98
CA GLY A 256 4.82 22.35 11.43
C GLY A 256 4.05 21.25 12.16
N GLN A 257 3.24 21.62 13.15
CA GLN A 257 2.37 20.70 13.88
C GLN A 257 1.35 19.98 12.98
N LEU A 258 0.83 20.66 11.96
CA LEU A 258 -0.06 20.02 10.98
C LEU A 258 0.69 18.95 10.17
N THR A 259 1.90 19.25 9.70
CA THR A 259 2.70 18.26 8.96
C THR A 259 3.09 17.06 9.81
N ASP A 260 3.39 17.27 11.09
CA ASP A 260 3.76 16.18 12.00
C ASP A 260 2.55 15.29 12.33
N LEU A 261 1.36 15.89 12.49
CA LEU A 261 0.11 15.14 12.59
C LEU A 261 -0.12 14.26 11.36
N ILE A 262 0.04 14.82 10.15
CA ILE A 262 -0.17 14.07 8.90
C ILE A 262 0.81 12.91 8.76
N LYS A 263 2.10 13.14 9.07
CA LYS A 263 3.14 12.08 9.05
C LYS A 263 2.80 10.97 10.04
N ALA A 264 2.52 11.32 11.30
CA ALA A 264 2.22 10.36 12.35
C ALA A 264 0.96 9.53 12.03
N ALA A 265 -0.09 10.18 11.50
CA ALA A 265 -1.31 9.49 11.11
C ALA A 265 -1.08 8.52 9.93
N LEU A 266 -0.30 8.93 8.92
CA LEU A 266 0.05 8.05 7.81
C LEU A 266 0.88 6.86 8.28
N GLU A 267 1.88 7.07 9.13
CA GLU A 267 2.72 6.00 9.68
C GLU A 267 1.90 5.00 10.50
N ALA A 268 1.03 5.50 11.39
CA ALA A 268 0.12 4.66 12.16
C ALA A 268 -0.85 3.87 11.28
N ALA A 269 -1.39 4.49 10.23
CA ALA A 269 -2.29 3.83 9.29
C ALA A 269 -1.55 2.75 8.46
N LEU A 270 -0.34 3.04 7.97
CA LEU A 270 0.49 2.06 7.25
C LEU A 270 0.86 0.87 8.14
N GLN A 271 1.19 1.10 9.42
CA GLN A 271 1.44 0.02 10.37
C GLN A 271 0.21 -0.88 10.54
N LYS A 272 -0.97 -0.28 10.76
CA LYS A 272 -2.23 -1.04 10.84
C LYS A 272 -2.54 -1.80 9.54
N SER A 273 -2.28 -1.20 8.38
CA SER A 273 -2.44 -1.87 7.08
C SER A 273 -1.55 -3.09 6.95
N PHE A 274 -0.29 -2.98 7.37
CA PHE A 274 0.65 -4.10 7.36
C PHE A 274 0.18 -5.24 8.26
N ASP A 275 -0.30 -4.92 9.46
CA ASP A 275 -0.84 -5.91 10.40
C ASP A 275 -2.10 -6.60 9.85
N LEU A 276 -2.97 -5.86 9.13
CA LEU A 276 -4.12 -6.43 8.43
C LEU A 276 -3.74 -7.38 7.29
N ILE A 277 -2.75 -7.01 6.47
CA ILE A 277 -2.24 -7.89 5.41
C ILE A 277 -1.68 -9.17 6.03
N LYS A 278 -0.96 -9.07 7.15
CA LYS A 278 -0.44 -10.22 7.89
C LYS A 278 -1.54 -11.14 8.41
N ALA A 279 -2.63 -10.58 8.91
CA ALA A 279 -3.75 -11.36 9.44
C ALA A 279 -4.56 -12.04 8.33
N ASN A 280 -4.83 -11.33 7.23
CA ASN A 280 -5.85 -11.73 6.24
C ASN A 280 -5.29 -12.22 4.91
N ALA A 281 -4.05 -11.89 4.57
CA ALA A 281 -3.38 -12.34 3.35
C ALA A 281 -1.93 -12.78 3.64
N PRO A 282 -1.68 -13.67 4.62
CA PRO A 282 -0.33 -14.09 4.97
C PRO A 282 0.39 -14.81 3.83
N ASP A 283 -0.36 -15.39 2.88
CA ASP A 283 0.15 -15.99 1.65
C ASP A 283 0.70 -14.97 0.64
N GLN A 284 0.23 -13.72 0.72
CA GLN A 284 0.70 -12.60 -0.09
C GLN A 284 1.92 -11.93 0.54
N LEU A 285 2.19 -12.22 1.82
CA LEU A 285 3.43 -11.88 2.47
C LEU A 285 4.50 -12.94 2.15
N PRO A 286 5.79 -12.55 2.17
CA PRO A 286 6.85 -13.53 2.21
C PRO A 286 6.60 -14.51 3.38
N PRO A 287 6.72 -15.84 3.17
CA PRO A 287 6.43 -16.83 4.22
C PRO A 287 7.21 -16.55 5.52
N ALA A 288 6.63 -16.77 6.73
CA ALA A 288 7.25 -16.64 8.08
C ALA A 288 8.53 -17.52 8.27
N PRO A 289 9.42 -17.47 9.30
CA PRO A 289 10.58 -18.39 9.62
C PRO A 289 10.24 -19.75 10.28
N LYS A 290 10.77 -20.93 9.87
CA LYS A 290 10.43 -22.22 10.52
C LYS A 290 11.38 -22.45 11.68
N ARG A 291 10.82 -22.60 12.90
CA ARG A 291 11.57 -23.07 14.07
C ARG A 291 11.93 -24.55 13.93
N LYS A 292 13.20 -24.89 14.18
CA LYS A 292 13.70 -26.28 14.21
C LYS A 292 13.09 -27.07 15.37
N GLY A 293 12.32 -28.10 15.03
CA GLY A 293 12.05 -29.30 15.81
C GLY A 293 12.20 -30.50 14.89
N SER A 294 12.91 -31.52 15.35
CA SER A 294 13.47 -32.68 14.64
C SER A 294 12.52 -33.52 13.77
N GLY A 295 13.00 -33.94 12.59
CA GLY A 295 12.53 -35.14 11.88
C GLY A 295 12.09 -34.88 10.44
N ASP A 296 12.86 -35.44 9.51
CA ASP A 296 12.70 -35.48 8.05
C ASP A 296 11.33 -35.09 7.45
N GLN A 297 11.32 -33.98 6.69
CA GLN A 297 10.64 -33.82 5.38
C GLN A 297 10.99 -32.43 4.79
N VAL A 298 11.25 -32.40 3.48
CA VAL A 298 11.74 -31.23 2.72
C VAL A 298 10.79 -30.03 2.83
N GLN A 299 11.27 -28.91 3.38
CA GLN A 299 10.51 -27.67 3.60
C GLN A 299 11.14 -26.45 2.90
N LEU A 300 10.27 -25.65 2.25
CA LEU A 300 10.57 -24.37 1.61
C LEU A 300 10.83 -23.22 2.63
N PRO A 301 11.64 -22.19 2.25
CA PRO A 301 12.26 -21.21 3.16
C PRO A 301 11.32 -20.08 3.60
N GLN A 302 11.72 -19.41 4.68
CA GLN A 302 10.83 -18.84 5.68
C GLN A 302 11.54 -17.56 6.29
N LYS A 303 10.84 -16.40 6.40
CA LYS A 303 11.24 -14.99 6.77
C LYS A 303 12.25 -14.88 7.93
N PRO A 304 13.08 -13.83 8.07
CA PRO A 304 13.83 -13.60 9.30
C PRO A 304 12.97 -13.31 10.54
N GLY A 305 13.23 -14.03 11.63
CA GLY A 305 12.56 -13.80 12.92
C GLY A 305 13.00 -12.49 13.58
N ASP A 306 12.04 -11.74 14.10
CA ASP A 306 12.09 -10.63 15.08
C ASP A 306 13.39 -9.81 15.17
N ALA A 307 14.05 -9.54 14.03
CA ALA A 307 15.18 -8.64 14.00
C ALA A 307 14.69 -7.24 14.40
N PRO A 308 15.29 -6.59 15.42
CA PRO A 308 14.91 -5.24 15.78
C PRO A 308 15.12 -4.32 14.58
N ALA A 309 14.18 -3.39 14.36
CA ALA A 309 14.32 -2.37 13.34
C ALA A 309 15.65 -1.62 13.53
N SER A 310 16.43 -1.50 12.46
CA SER A 310 17.65 -0.70 12.49
C SER A 310 17.30 0.79 12.37
N ASN A 311 18.17 1.66 12.88
CA ASN A 311 18.03 3.11 12.73
C ASN A 311 18.56 3.61 11.36
N LEU A 312 18.64 2.75 10.34
CA LEU A 312 19.20 3.10 9.03
C LEU A 312 18.17 3.81 8.14
N ASN A 313 18.61 4.81 7.39
CA ASN A 313 17.75 5.62 6.52
C ASN A 313 17.55 5.00 5.13
N TYR A 314 16.79 3.91 5.07
CA TYR A 314 16.43 3.25 3.82
C TYR A 314 15.62 4.14 2.85
N ALA A 315 14.93 5.16 3.38
CA ALA A 315 14.12 6.08 2.59
C ALA A 315 14.99 6.97 1.68
N ALA A 316 16.17 7.40 2.15
CA ALA A 316 17.11 8.19 1.37
C ALA A 316 17.58 7.49 0.08
N LEU A 317 17.59 6.16 0.10
CA LEU A 317 17.97 5.31 -1.03
C LEU A 317 16.79 4.76 -1.83
N ARG A 318 15.56 5.17 -1.51
CA ARG A 318 14.31 4.73 -2.16
C ARG A 318 14.11 3.20 -2.10
N ILE A 319 14.58 2.56 -1.05
CA ILE A 319 14.34 1.12 -0.86
C ILE A 319 12.85 0.90 -0.56
N PRO A 320 12.13 0.05 -1.32
CA PRO A 320 10.74 -0.32 -1.07
C PRO A 320 10.57 -0.86 0.36
N LEU A 321 9.47 -0.47 1.04
CA LEU A 321 9.19 -0.90 2.42
C LEU A 321 9.29 -2.42 2.59
N LYS A 322 8.78 -3.18 1.61
CA LYS A 322 8.84 -4.66 1.59
C LYS A 322 10.26 -5.26 1.64
N TYR A 323 11.31 -4.49 1.33
CA TYR A 323 12.70 -4.97 1.34
C TYR A 323 13.52 -4.45 2.53
N ARG A 324 13.03 -3.44 3.25
CA ARG A 324 13.74 -2.88 4.43
C ARG A 324 13.97 -3.91 5.54
N PRO A 325 13.02 -4.83 5.85
CA PRO A 325 13.27 -5.87 6.85
C PRO A 325 14.48 -6.77 6.54
N PHE A 326 14.91 -6.90 5.27
CA PHE A 326 16.13 -7.64 4.92
C PHE A 326 17.39 -6.84 5.23
N GLY A 327 17.33 -5.51 5.14
CA GLY A 327 18.38 -4.63 5.66
C GLY A 327 18.51 -4.78 7.17
N ASP A 328 17.40 -4.74 7.90
CA ASP A 328 17.37 -4.93 9.35
C ASP A 328 17.90 -6.32 9.75
N LEU A 329 17.55 -7.34 8.97
CA LEU A 329 18.10 -8.69 9.15
C LEU A 329 19.62 -8.72 9.00
N ILE A 330 20.18 -8.07 7.98
CA ILE A 330 21.64 -7.99 7.79
C ILE A 330 22.27 -7.33 9.03
N VAL A 331 21.71 -6.21 9.49
CA VAL A 331 22.19 -5.50 10.69
C VAL A 331 22.18 -6.42 11.91
N ALA A 332 21.06 -7.10 12.16
CA ALA A 332 20.91 -8.01 13.28
C ALA A 332 21.93 -9.17 13.22
N ARG A 333 22.05 -9.85 12.08
CA ARG A 333 22.95 -11.03 11.95
C ARG A 333 24.42 -10.66 12.00
N PHE A 334 24.81 -9.49 11.47
CA PHE A 334 26.16 -8.98 11.64
C PHE A 334 26.43 -8.59 13.09
N GLY A 335 25.46 -7.96 13.77
CA GLY A 335 25.53 -7.69 15.21
C GLY A 335 25.70 -8.96 16.05
N ASP A 336 24.87 -9.98 15.81
CA ASP A 336 24.95 -11.30 16.47
C ASP A 336 26.31 -11.97 16.27
N ALA A 337 26.96 -11.73 15.13
CA ALA A 337 28.29 -12.23 14.81
C ALA A 337 29.44 -11.40 15.42
N GLY A 338 29.13 -10.35 16.21
CA GLY A 338 30.10 -9.49 16.89
C GLY A 338 30.57 -8.29 16.06
N TYR A 339 30.01 -8.06 14.88
CA TYR A 339 30.37 -6.93 14.04
C TYR A 339 29.66 -5.64 14.47
N LYS A 340 30.41 -4.53 14.47
CA LYS A 340 29.93 -3.19 14.87
C LYS A 340 29.24 -2.45 13.73
N THR A 341 28.63 -1.30 14.05
CA THR A 341 27.85 -0.46 13.12
C THR A 341 28.51 -0.23 11.76
N ASN A 342 29.80 0.10 11.69
CA ASN A 342 30.50 0.31 10.40
C ASN A 342 30.43 -0.92 9.47
N HIS A 343 30.53 -2.12 10.03
CA HIS A 343 30.45 -3.39 9.30
C HIS A 343 29.03 -3.69 8.87
N GLN A 344 28.06 -3.43 9.76
CA GLN A 344 26.64 -3.61 9.49
C GLN A 344 26.19 -2.72 8.33
N VAL A 345 26.54 -1.43 8.37
CA VAL A 345 26.27 -0.48 7.29
C VAL A 345 26.99 -0.89 6.00
N ALA A 346 28.26 -1.32 6.07
CA ALA A 346 28.98 -1.81 4.90
C ALA A 346 28.27 -3.02 4.26
N ALA A 347 27.83 -4.00 5.03
CA ALA A 347 27.10 -5.16 4.53
C ALA A 347 25.76 -4.78 3.89
N VAL A 348 24.99 -3.89 4.53
CA VAL A 348 23.72 -3.39 3.97
C VAL A 348 23.97 -2.62 2.67
N ALA A 349 24.98 -1.76 2.62
CA ALA A 349 25.33 -1.01 1.41
C ALA A 349 25.72 -1.93 0.25
N ASN A 350 26.43 -3.03 0.54
CA ASN A 350 26.74 -4.07 -0.45
C ASN A 350 25.47 -4.74 -0.97
N ALA A 351 24.59 -5.21 -0.08
CA ALA A 351 23.35 -5.87 -0.49
C ALA A 351 22.41 -4.94 -1.28
N ILE A 352 22.37 -3.64 -0.95
CA ILE A 352 21.66 -2.63 -1.75
C ILE A 352 22.28 -2.51 -3.14
N ALA A 353 23.62 -2.43 -3.24
CA ALA A 353 24.31 -2.28 -4.51
C ALA A 353 24.12 -3.47 -5.46
N GLU A 354 23.98 -4.68 -4.89
CA GLU A 354 23.83 -5.95 -5.61
C GLU A 354 22.38 -6.27 -5.99
N SER A 355 21.45 -6.14 -5.04
CA SER A 355 20.08 -6.63 -5.21
C SER A 355 18.99 -5.61 -4.89
N ASN A 356 19.37 -4.40 -4.46
CA ASN A 356 18.44 -3.44 -3.88
C ASN A 356 17.65 -4.02 -2.69
N LEU A 357 18.31 -4.89 -1.90
CA LEU A 357 17.73 -5.70 -0.80
C LEU A 357 16.61 -6.66 -1.23
N ASN A 358 16.52 -7.01 -2.52
CA ASN A 358 15.57 -8.00 -2.99
C ASN A 358 16.15 -9.42 -2.85
N PRO A 359 15.64 -10.27 -1.94
CA PRO A 359 16.14 -11.62 -1.76
C PRO A 359 15.86 -12.54 -2.96
N ARG A 360 15.01 -12.12 -3.90
CA ARG A 360 14.72 -12.86 -5.15
C ARG A 360 15.47 -12.31 -6.36
N ALA A 361 16.42 -11.40 -6.16
CA ALA A 361 17.25 -10.90 -7.24
C ALA A 361 18.05 -12.05 -7.87
N ALA A 362 18.07 -12.10 -9.19
CA ALA A 362 18.83 -13.06 -9.97
C ALA A 362 19.54 -12.32 -11.09
N SER A 363 20.79 -12.69 -11.37
CA SER A 363 21.53 -12.18 -12.52
C SER A 363 20.86 -12.60 -13.83
N GLY A 364 20.90 -11.72 -14.83
CA GLY A 364 20.46 -12.04 -16.18
C GLY A 364 21.53 -12.79 -16.98
N GLY A 365 21.13 -13.47 -18.05
CA GLY A 365 22.06 -14.14 -18.97
C GLY A 365 22.60 -15.49 -18.45
N GLY A 366 23.86 -15.80 -18.78
CA GLY A 366 24.53 -17.05 -18.37
C GLY A 366 25.05 -17.07 -16.94
N GLU A 367 25.04 -15.92 -16.25
CA GLU A 367 25.48 -15.80 -14.86
C GLU A 367 24.42 -16.40 -13.91
N GLN A 368 24.87 -17.19 -12.93
CA GLN A 368 24.01 -17.91 -11.98
C GLN A 368 24.17 -17.38 -10.54
N SER A 369 23.92 -16.08 -10.37
CA SER A 369 24.03 -15.32 -9.14
C SER A 369 22.65 -15.01 -8.56
N PHE A 370 22.46 -15.20 -7.25
CA PHE A 370 21.14 -15.12 -6.61
C PHE A 370 21.17 -14.49 -5.21
N GLY A 371 20.07 -13.83 -4.84
CA GLY A 371 19.82 -13.34 -3.49
C GLY A 371 20.35 -11.95 -3.19
N LEU A 372 20.38 -11.62 -1.89
CA LEU A 372 20.71 -10.28 -1.38
C LEU A 372 22.10 -9.80 -1.82
N PHE A 373 23.07 -10.70 -1.85
CA PHE A 373 24.47 -10.47 -2.19
C PHE A 373 24.88 -11.14 -3.51
N GLN A 374 23.90 -11.47 -4.38
CA GLN A 374 24.15 -12.06 -5.70
C GLN A 374 25.21 -13.19 -5.69
N CYS A 375 25.05 -14.15 -4.75
CA CYS A 375 26.00 -15.24 -4.58
C CYS A 375 25.99 -16.17 -5.81
N ASN A 376 27.13 -16.32 -6.47
CA ASN A 376 27.26 -17.09 -7.71
C ASN A 376 27.47 -18.60 -7.45
N THR A 377 26.67 -19.45 -8.10
CA THR A 377 26.74 -20.93 -7.98
C THR A 377 27.86 -21.57 -8.80
N GLN A 378 28.38 -20.89 -9.82
CA GLN A 378 29.42 -21.36 -10.73
C GLN A 378 30.79 -20.77 -10.33
N GLY A 379 31.36 -21.28 -9.24
CA GLY A 379 32.70 -20.90 -8.79
C GLY A 379 32.79 -19.67 -7.89
N GLY A 380 31.65 -19.09 -7.49
CA GLY A 380 31.57 -18.03 -6.48
C GLY A 380 31.19 -18.52 -5.08
N LEU A 381 30.81 -17.57 -4.22
CA LEU A 381 30.42 -17.83 -2.81
C LEU A 381 29.17 -18.71 -2.67
N GLY A 382 28.34 -18.80 -3.72
CA GLY A 382 27.18 -19.68 -3.78
C GLY A 382 27.48 -21.11 -4.25
N SER A 383 28.74 -21.46 -4.51
CA SER A 383 29.12 -22.81 -4.93
C SER A 383 28.68 -23.86 -3.90
N GLY A 384 28.01 -24.92 -4.38
CA GLY A 384 27.45 -25.98 -3.55
C GLY A 384 26.05 -25.69 -2.98
N PHE A 385 25.45 -24.54 -3.28
CA PHE A 385 24.08 -24.21 -2.91
C PHE A 385 23.16 -24.23 -4.14
N THR A 386 21.89 -24.58 -3.93
CA THR A 386 20.86 -24.47 -4.96
C THR A 386 20.37 -23.02 -5.10
N LYS A 387 19.77 -22.70 -6.25
CA LYS A 387 19.10 -21.40 -6.47
C LYS A 387 18.10 -21.07 -5.36
N ASP A 388 17.27 -22.03 -4.95
CA ASP A 388 16.26 -21.81 -3.92
C ASP A 388 16.89 -21.55 -2.54
N GLN A 389 18.01 -22.19 -2.24
CA GLN A 389 18.79 -21.90 -1.02
C GLN A 389 19.39 -20.50 -1.07
N LEU A 390 19.82 -20.02 -2.23
CA LEU A 390 20.41 -18.68 -2.34
C LEU A 390 19.38 -17.55 -2.32
N PHE A 391 18.11 -17.83 -2.62
CA PHE A 391 17.01 -16.90 -2.38
C PHE A 391 16.57 -16.80 -0.92
N ASP A 392 17.01 -17.72 -0.07
CA ASP A 392 16.79 -17.61 1.36
C ASP A 392 17.73 -16.54 1.95
N PRO A 393 17.21 -15.42 2.49
CA PRO A 393 18.03 -14.32 2.95
C PRO A 393 18.96 -14.71 4.11
N GLU A 394 18.53 -15.62 4.98
CA GLU A 394 19.35 -16.14 6.08
C GLU A 394 20.54 -16.95 5.54
N THR A 395 20.30 -17.84 4.59
CA THR A 395 21.37 -18.59 3.91
C THR A 395 22.34 -17.65 3.19
N ASN A 396 21.81 -16.66 2.45
CA ASN A 396 22.62 -15.68 1.73
C ASN A 396 23.51 -14.88 2.70
N ILE A 397 22.95 -14.40 3.81
CA ILE A 397 23.71 -13.70 4.87
C ILE A 397 24.71 -14.62 5.56
N ALA A 398 24.35 -15.87 5.85
CA ALA A 398 25.25 -16.83 6.49
C ALA A 398 26.47 -17.16 5.62
N ILE A 399 26.30 -17.23 4.30
CA ILE A 399 27.40 -17.37 3.33
C ILE A 399 28.35 -16.19 3.47
N ILE A 400 27.82 -14.96 3.46
CA ILE A 400 28.63 -13.75 3.59
C ILE A 400 29.32 -13.67 4.95
N LEU A 401 28.63 -13.95 6.06
CA LEU A 401 29.23 -13.94 7.40
C LEU A 401 30.36 -14.96 7.53
N ARG A 402 30.20 -16.15 6.94
CA ARG A 402 31.26 -17.16 6.90
C ARG A 402 32.48 -16.66 6.13
N GLU A 403 32.28 -15.96 5.02
CA GLU A 403 33.38 -15.39 4.26
C GLU A 403 34.03 -14.21 5.00
N ALA A 404 33.22 -13.30 5.56
CA ALA A 404 33.67 -12.16 6.35
C ALA A 404 34.58 -12.55 7.53
N LYS A 405 34.29 -13.67 8.19
CA LYS A 405 35.11 -14.20 9.29
C LYS A 405 36.53 -14.61 8.88
N ARG A 406 36.79 -14.80 7.58
CA ARG A 406 38.10 -15.21 7.06
C ARG A 406 39.01 -14.01 6.82
N HIS A 407 38.47 -12.80 6.77
CA HIS A 407 39.18 -11.60 6.35
C HIS A 407 39.36 -10.65 7.54
N LYS A 408 40.59 -10.61 8.08
CA LYS A 408 40.93 -9.76 9.22
C LYS A 408 40.73 -8.28 8.93
N ASP A 409 41.07 -7.84 7.71
CA ASP A 409 40.92 -6.44 7.31
C ASP A 409 39.48 -5.94 7.43
N PHE A 410 38.49 -6.81 7.16
CA PHE A 410 37.09 -6.48 7.41
C PHE A 410 36.78 -6.47 8.90
N ALA A 411 37.22 -7.49 9.66
CA ALA A 411 36.93 -7.60 11.10
C ALA A 411 37.58 -6.50 11.96
N ASP A 412 38.76 -6.03 11.57
CA ASP A 412 39.56 -5.03 12.28
C ASP A 412 39.23 -3.60 11.82
N ALA A 413 38.28 -3.43 10.89
CA ALA A 413 37.92 -2.13 10.34
C ALA A 413 37.29 -1.22 11.41
N THR A 414 37.96 -0.10 11.69
CA THR A 414 37.51 0.89 12.66
C THR A 414 36.71 2.04 12.05
N THR A 415 36.73 2.18 10.71
CA THR A 415 36.00 3.22 9.98
C THR A 415 35.04 2.62 8.96
N LEU A 416 33.99 3.36 8.60
CA LEU A 416 33.03 2.93 7.57
C LEU A 416 33.70 2.72 6.22
N ALA A 417 34.59 3.63 5.81
CA ALA A 417 35.31 3.51 4.55
C ALA A 417 36.19 2.24 4.50
N ALA A 418 36.93 1.96 5.57
CA ALA A 418 37.73 0.74 5.66
C ALA A 418 36.87 -0.53 5.64
N ALA A 419 35.72 -0.52 6.33
CA ALA A 419 34.80 -1.66 6.34
C ALA A 419 34.21 -1.91 4.95
N VAL A 420 33.80 -0.85 4.23
CA VAL A 420 33.29 -0.98 2.84
C VAL A 420 34.39 -1.44 1.90
N GLU A 421 35.60 -0.87 1.99
CA GLU A 421 36.74 -1.24 1.15
C GLU A 421 37.11 -2.72 1.33
N ALA A 422 37.30 -3.15 2.58
CA ALA A 422 37.61 -4.54 2.89
C ALA A 422 36.49 -5.49 2.44
N PHE A 423 35.22 -5.13 2.66
CA PHE A 423 34.10 -5.96 2.20
C PHE A 423 34.13 -6.15 0.67
N VAL A 424 34.26 -5.05 -0.09
CA VAL A 424 34.27 -5.12 -1.56
C VAL A 424 35.47 -5.89 -2.08
N ARG A 425 36.66 -5.59 -1.55
CA ARG A 425 37.91 -6.17 -2.03
C ARG A 425 38.02 -7.65 -1.67
N ASP A 426 37.66 -8.03 -0.44
CA ASP A 426 38.00 -9.33 0.12
C ASP A 426 36.84 -10.33 0.10
N ILE A 427 35.60 -9.84 0.13
CA ILE A 427 34.38 -10.67 0.14
C ILE A 427 33.73 -10.71 -1.25
N GLU A 428 33.33 -9.57 -1.81
CA GLU A 428 32.63 -9.51 -3.11
C GLU A 428 33.56 -9.79 -4.30
N ARG A 429 34.81 -9.31 -4.24
CA ARG A 429 35.86 -9.50 -5.25
C ARG A 429 35.43 -9.16 -6.69
N PRO A 430 34.83 -8.00 -6.95
CA PRO A 430 34.42 -7.62 -8.30
C PRO A 430 35.64 -7.30 -9.17
N ALA A 431 35.50 -7.43 -10.49
CA ALA A 431 36.57 -7.14 -11.45
C ALA A 431 37.12 -5.70 -11.35
N ASN A 432 36.30 -4.72 -10.98
CA ASN A 432 36.70 -3.33 -10.78
C ASN A 432 36.44 -2.88 -9.33
N ALA A 433 37.25 -3.38 -8.40
CA ALA A 433 37.13 -3.07 -6.98
C ALA A 433 37.11 -1.55 -6.69
N PRO A 434 38.00 -0.69 -7.23
CA PRO A 434 37.97 0.74 -6.92
C PRO A 434 36.66 1.45 -7.27
N ALA A 435 36.06 1.11 -8.42
CA ALA A 435 34.77 1.68 -8.80
C ALA A 435 33.63 1.19 -7.88
N GLN A 436 33.65 -0.10 -7.51
CA GLN A 436 32.63 -0.68 -6.63
C GLN A 436 32.74 -0.17 -5.19
N VAL A 437 33.95 0.09 -4.69
CA VAL A 437 34.18 0.73 -3.38
C VAL A 437 33.55 2.11 -3.35
N ARG A 438 33.83 2.97 -4.34
CA ARG A 438 33.22 4.32 -4.41
C ARG A 438 31.71 4.28 -4.40
N LYS A 439 31.10 3.44 -5.25
CA LYS A 439 29.64 3.25 -5.33
C LYS A 439 29.05 2.88 -3.96
N ARG A 440 29.68 1.97 -3.22
CA ARG A 440 29.16 1.49 -1.94
C ARG A 440 29.41 2.43 -0.78
N ILE A 441 30.48 3.23 -0.82
CA ILE A 441 30.69 4.33 0.13
C ILE A 441 29.55 5.36 -0.03
N GLU A 442 29.18 5.73 -1.26
CA GLU A 442 28.07 6.67 -1.49
C GLU A 442 26.72 6.13 -1.00
N ILE A 443 26.48 4.82 -1.12
CA ILE A 443 25.29 4.17 -0.56
C ILE A 443 25.36 4.20 0.97
N ALA A 444 26.50 3.80 1.54
CA ALA A 444 26.71 3.72 2.99
C ALA A 444 26.58 5.09 3.69
N GLN A 445 27.00 6.18 3.06
CA GLN A 445 26.87 7.54 3.61
C GLN A 445 25.42 8.07 3.61
N LYS A 446 24.52 7.44 2.84
CA LYS A 446 23.09 7.82 2.77
C LYS A 446 22.20 7.00 3.69
N LEU A 447 22.70 5.85 4.17
CA LEU A 447 22.08 5.04 5.22
C LEU A 447 22.25 5.74 6.57
#